data_AF-A0A423HQZ6-F1
#
_entry.id   AF-A0A423HQZ6-F1
#
_cell.length_a   1.000
_cell.length_b   1.000
_cell.length_c   1.000
_cell.angle_alpha   90.00
_cell.angle_beta   90.00
_cell.angle_gamma   90.00
#
_symmetry.space_group_name_H-M   'P 1'
#
loop_
_entity.id
_entity.type
_entity.pdbx_description
1 polymer ?
#
loop_
_entity_poly.entity_id
_entity_poly.type
_entity_poly.pdbx_seq_one_letter_code
_entity_poly.pdbx_strand_id
1 'polypeptide(L)' 'MEMLSTRVETDCPACGHYRVSDALVLTLMEQGQIFDVSKTRIWLASKRKEEAIPTIEIHETLLVL' A
#
# COMPACT_ATOMS: atom_id res chain seq x y z
N MET A 1 2.11 -0.93 -26.01
CA MET A 1 1.20 -1.28 -24.91
C MET A 1 1.47 -0.31 -23.79
N GLU A 2 0.69 0.75 -23.69
CA GLU A 2 0.74 1.65 -22.54
C GLU A 2 0.03 0.91 -21.39
N MET A 3 0.80 0.29 -20.49
CA MET A 3 0.24 -0.16 -19.22
C MET A 3 -0.07 1.10 -18.43
N LEU A 4 -1.35 1.42 -18.29
CA LEU A 4 -1.85 2.40 -17.34
C LEU A 4 -1.35 2.00 -15.95
N SER A 5 -0.19 2.54 -15.53
CA SER A 5 0.36 2.42 -14.18
C SER A 5 -0.55 3.17 -13.24
N THR A 6 -1.65 2.54 -12.86
CA THR A 6 -2.69 3.14 -12.03
C THR A 6 -2.63 2.42 -10.70
N ARG A 7 -1.79 2.96 -9.81
CA ARG A 7 -1.74 2.57 -8.40
C ARG A 7 -3.16 2.36 -7.88
N VAL A 8 -3.38 1.24 -7.21
CA VAL A 8 -4.70 0.84 -6.72
C VAL A 8 -5.10 1.75 -5.57
N GLU A 9 -6.11 2.58 -5.80
CA GLU A 9 -6.69 3.46 -4.79
C GLU A 9 -7.60 2.67 -3.84
N THR A 10 -7.39 2.84 -2.55
CA THR A 10 -8.08 2.11 -1.48
C THR A 10 -8.64 3.09 -0.47
N ASP A 11 -9.95 3.05 -0.29
CA ASP A 11 -10.63 3.74 0.79
C ASP A 11 -11.10 2.74 1.84
N CYS A 12 -10.39 2.71 2.98
CA CYS A 12 -10.67 1.82 4.08
C CYS A 12 -11.25 2.61 5.26
N PRO A 13 -12.42 2.24 5.83
CA PRO A 13 -13.01 2.97 6.95
C PRO A 13 -12.12 3.09 8.19
N ALA A 14 -11.24 2.10 8.42
CA ALA A 14 -10.35 2.07 9.58
C ALA A 14 -8.94 2.59 9.28
N CYS A 15 -8.46 2.45 8.03
CA CYS A 15 -7.12 2.87 7.66
C CYS A 15 -7.10 4.26 7.00
N GLY A 16 -8.24 4.73 6.50
CA GLY A 16 -8.40 5.92 5.66
C GLY A 16 -8.04 5.66 4.19
N HIS A 17 -7.88 6.75 3.45
CA HIS A 17 -7.58 6.73 2.01
C HIS A 17 -6.06 6.59 1.75
N TYR A 18 -5.69 5.69 0.84
CA TYR A 18 -4.30 5.45 0.40
C TYR A 18 -4.25 4.73 -0.96
N ARG A 19 -3.05 4.57 -1.52
CA ARG A 19 -2.79 3.82 -2.74
C ARG A 19 -1.80 2.68 -2.50
N VAL A 20 -1.85 1.67 -3.34
CA VAL A 20 -0.86 0.57 -3.38
C VAL A 20 -0.25 0.53 -4.76
N SER A 21 1.07 0.43 -4.87
CA SER A 21 1.71 0.34 -6.18
C SER A 21 1.49 -1.02 -6.85
N ASP A 22 1.38 -1.00 -8.17
CA ASP A 22 1.09 -2.20 -8.97
C ASP A 22 2.14 -3.30 -8.74
N ALA A 23 3.42 -2.90 -8.61
CA ALA A 23 4.51 -3.82 -8.30
C ALA A 23 4.31 -4.53 -6.97
N LEU A 24 3.81 -3.82 -5.95
CA LEU A 24 3.50 -4.42 -4.67
C LEU A 24 2.26 -5.32 -4.75
N VAL A 25 1.21 -4.90 -5.46
CA VAL A 25 0.02 -5.74 -5.68
C VAL A 25 0.40 -7.06 -6.36
N LEU A 26 1.19 -7.00 -7.43
CA LEU A 26 1.67 -8.19 -8.14
C LEU A 26 2.50 -9.09 -7.22
N THR A 27 3.42 -8.52 -6.45
CA THR A 27 4.26 -9.29 -5.50
C THR A 27 3.40 -10.00 -4.45
N LEU A 28 2.40 -9.31 -3.89
CA LEU A 28 1.46 -9.89 -2.92
C LEU A 28 0.69 -11.07 -3.54
N MET A 29 0.21 -10.92 -4.78
CA MET A 29 -0.52 -11.97 -5.49
C MET A 29 0.36 -13.18 -5.80
N GLU A 30 1.58 -12.95 -6.30
CA GLU A 30 2.51 -14.02 -6.69
C GLU A 30 3.03 -14.81 -5.49
N GLN A 31 3.30 -14.13 -4.37
CA GLN A 31 3.87 -14.75 -3.18
C GLN A 31 2.81 -15.20 -2.16
N GLY A 32 1.53 -14.90 -2.39
CA GLY A 32 0.46 -15.16 -1.43
C GLY A 32 0.61 -14.39 -0.12
N GLN A 33 1.31 -13.24 -0.16
CA GLN A 33 1.57 -12.41 1.01
C GLN A 33 0.42 -11.44 1.29
N ILE A 34 0.35 -10.99 2.53
CA ILE A 34 -0.63 -10.00 2.99
C ILE A 34 0.06 -8.88 3.75
N PHE A 35 -0.63 -7.74 3.86
CA PHE A 35 -0.20 -6.64 4.72
C PHE A 35 -0.28 -7.01 6.20
N ASP A 36 0.75 -6.61 6.95
CA ASP A 36 0.62 -6.45 8.39
C ASP A 36 -0.19 -5.18 8.66
N VAL A 37 -1.49 -5.37 8.90
CA VAL A 37 -2.45 -4.28 9.10
C VAL A 37 -2.00 -3.28 10.17
N SER A 38 -1.37 -3.76 11.24
CA SER A 38 -0.92 -2.89 12.34
C SER A 38 0.24 -2.01 11.89
N LYS A 39 1.26 -2.61 11.26
CA LYS A 39 2.39 -1.85 10.70
C LYS A 39 1.94 -0.88 9.62
N THR A 40 1.06 -1.31 8.71
CA THR A 40 0.53 -0.47 7.64
C THR A 40 -0.20 0.74 8.19
N ARG A 41 -1.03 0.59 9.23
CA ARG A 41 -1.73 1.73 9.85
C ARG A 41 -0.77 2.72 10.50
N ILE A 42 0.24 2.22 11.23
CA ILE A 42 1.27 3.06 11.84
C ILE A 42 2.02 3.85 10.76
N TRP A 43 2.41 3.17 9.68
CA TRP A 43 3.07 3.79 8.54
C TRP A 43 2.21 4.85 7.87
N LEU A 44 0.94 4.54 7.57
CA LEU A 44 -0.02 5.49 6.96
C LEU A 44 -0.21 6.74 7.82
N ALA A 45 -0.34 6.57 9.14
CA ALA A 45 -0.45 7.70 10.07
C ALA A 45 0.81 8.58 10.07
N SER A 46 1.99 7.99 9.87
CA SER A 46 3.24 8.75 9.76
C SER A 46 3.33 9.54 8.45
N LYS A 47 2.93 8.93 7.31
CA LYS A 47 3.04 9.52 5.98
C LYS A 47 2.03 10.60 5.67
N ARG A 48 0.87 10.59 6.34
CA ARG A 48 -0.14 11.65 6.23
C ARG A 48 0.35 13.04 6.66
N LYS A 49 1.49 13.13 7.34
CA LYS A 49 2.14 14.40 7.67
C LYS A 49 2.87 15.01 6.45
N GLU A 50 3.20 14.19 5.47
CA GLU A 50 4.00 14.55 4.29
C GLU A 50 3.12 14.60 3.02
N GLU A 51 2.17 13.68 2.89
CA GLU A 51 1.33 13.54 1.70
C GLU A 51 -0.14 13.23 2.04
N ALA A 52 -1.08 13.78 1.26
CA ALA A 52 -2.50 13.68 1.54
C ALA A 52 -3.06 12.26 1.31
N ILE A 53 -2.56 11.56 0.28
CA ILE A 53 -2.99 10.21 -0.08
C ILE A 53 -1.72 9.36 -0.26
N PRO A 54 -1.27 8.70 0.82
CA PRO A 54 -0.03 7.95 0.78
C PRO A 54 -0.03 6.79 -0.20
N THR A 55 1.11 6.50 -0.82
CA THR A 55 1.28 5.29 -1.65
C THR A 55 2.18 4.28 -0.97
N ILE A 56 1.66 3.09 -0.72
CA ILE A 56 2.47 1.97 -0.21
C ILE A 56 3.26 1.38 -1.37
N GLU A 57 4.58 1.43 -1.24
CA GLU A 57 5.55 0.87 -2.17
C GLU A 57 6.15 -0.44 -1.65
N ILE A 58 6.71 -1.25 -2.54
CA ILE A 58 7.26 -2.58 -2.19
C ILE A 58 8.37 -2.55 -1.14
N HIS A 59 9.13 -1.45 -1.06
CA HIS A 59 10.29 -1.32 -0.17
C HIS A 59 9.94 -0.85 1.25
N GLU A 60 8.66 -0.62 1.56
CA GLU A 60 8.22 -0.13 2.87
C GLU A 60 8.20 -1.21 3.98
N THR A 61 8.51 -2.47 3.66
CA THR A 61 8.65 -3.59 4.62
C THR A 61 7.41 -3.87 5.50
N LEU A 62 6.20 -3.72 4.94
CA LEU A 62 4.92 -3.80 5.67
C LEU A 62 4.21 -5.16 5.59
N LEU A 63 4.94 -6.24 5.27
CA LEU A 63 4.36 -7.56 4.98
C LEU A 63 4.51 -8.53 6.17
N VAL A 64 3.67 -9.56 6.19
CA VAL A 64 3.78 -10.71 7.11
C VAL A 64 4.68 -11.78 6.47
N LEU A 65 5.56 -12.39 7.28
CA LEU A 65 6.44 -13.50 6.88
C LEU A 65 5.70 -14.84 6.85
#